data_AF-A0A6J7DYJ6-F1
#
_entry.id   AF-A0A6J7DYJ6-F1
#
_cell.length_a   1.000
_cell.length_b   1.000
_cell.length_c   1.000
_cell.angle_alpha   90.00
_cell.angle_beta   90.00
_cell.angle_gamma   90.00
#
_symmetry.space_group_name_H-M   'P 1'
#
loop_
_entity.id
_entity.type
_entity.pdbx_description
1 polymer ?
#
loop_
_entity_poly.entity_id
_entity_poly.type
_entity_poly.pdbx_seq_one_letter_code
_entity_poly.pdbx_strand_id
1 'polypeptide(L)' 'MHDRLRHGLCADCAHQRIVLSGRGSVFSLCERGLSDRAYAKYPRIPVIRCAGFDERSDDDGTPG' A
#
# COMPACT_ATOMS: atom_id res chain seq x y z
N MET A 1 -3.19 1.98 -14.72
CA MET A 1 -2.19 1.03 -14.20
C MET A 1 -0.88 1.75 -13.79
N HIS A 2 -0.92 2.77 -12.92
CA HIS A 2 0.27 3.57 -12.53
C HIS A 2 0.66 3.43 -11.05
N ASP A 3 -0.19 2.78 -10.25
CA ASP A 3 0.00 2.72 -8.80
C ASP A 3 1.04 1.67 -8.40
N ARG A 4 1.04 0.51 -9.07
CA ARG A 4 2.02 -0.58 -8.85
C ARG A 4 3.46 -0.17 -9.11
N LEU A 5 3.70 0.73 -10.07
CA LEU A 5 5.03 1.28 -10.35
C LEU A 5 5.51 2.25 -9.26
N ARG A 6 4.57 2.92 -8.57
CA ARG A 6 4.85 3.91 -7.52
C ARG A 6 4.94 3.27 -6.14
N HIS A 7 4.06 2.30 -5.82
CA HIS A 7 3.94 1.71 -4.50
C HIS A 7 4.45 0.27 -4.39
N GLY A 8 4.71 -0.41 -5.52
CA GLY A 8 5.15 -1.81 -5.52
C GLY A 8 4.07 -2.75 -4.98
N LEU A 9 4.46 -3.71 -4.14
CA LEU A 9 3.55 -4.62 -3.44
C LEU A 9 2.48 -3.89 -2.63
N CYS A 10 2.77 -2.70 -2.13
CA CYS A 10 1.78 -1.94 -1.37
C CYS A 10 0.57 -1.51 -2.21
N ALA A 11 0.71 -1.37 -3.55
CA ALA A 11 -0.40 -0.98 -4.43
C ALA A 11 -1.57 -2.00 -4.39
N ASP A 12 -1.24 -3.27 -4.22
CA ASP A 12 -2.21 -4.38 -4.17
C ASP A 12 -2.41 -4.89 -2.75
N CYS A 13 -1.85 -4.21 -1.72
CA CYS A 13 -1.91 -4.68 -0.35
C CYS A 13 -3.18 -4.21 0.37
N ALA A 14 -3.87 -5.12 1.07
CA ALA A 14 -5.09 -4.83 1.82
C ALA A 14 -4.89 -3.88 2.99
N HIS A 15 -3.66 -3.82 3.51
CA HIS A 15 -3.29 -2.94 4.61
C HIS A 15 -2.84 -1.54 4.16
N GLN A 16 -2.76 -1.27 2.85
CA GLN A 16 -2.28 0.01 2.34
C GLN A 16 -3.39 1.04 2.23
N ARG A 17 -3.17 2.20 2.85
CA ARG A 17 -4.05 3.37 2.76
C ARG A 17 -3.31 4.58 2.22
N ILE A 18 -3.88 5.24 1.21
CA ILE A 18 -3.30 6.45 0.65
C ILE A 18 -3.74 7.67 1.47
N VAL A 19 -2.77 8.46 1.91
CA VAL A 19 -2.99 9.68 2.69
C VAL A 19 -2.50 10.87 1.87
N LEU A 20 -3.44 11.76 1.54
CA LEU A 20 -3.15 13.04 0.91
C LEU A 20 -2.89 14.10 2.00
N SER A 21 -1.72 14.70 1.98
CA SER A 21 -1.44 15.87 2.82
C SER A 21 -1.98 17.14 2.17
N GLY A 22 -2.36 18.12 3.00
CA GLY A 22 -2.86 19.43 2.53
C GLY A 22 -1.89 20.22 1.64
N ARG A 23 -0.61 19.82 1.57
CA ARG A 23 0.41 20.38 0.66
C ARG A 23 0.52 19.64 -0.69
N GLY A 24 -0.39 18.69 -0.99
CA GLY A 24 -0.42 17.94 -2.25
C GLY A 24 0.49 16.70 -2.29
N SER A 25 1.19 16.39 -1.20
CA SER A 25 2.01 15.18 -1.11
C SER A 25 1.15 13.96 -0.79
N VAL A 26 1.40 12.86 -1.50
CA VAL A 26 0.71 11.58 -1.35
C VAL A 26 1.63 10.60 -0.62
N PHE A 27 1.13 9.97 0.43
CA PHE A 27 1.89 9.00 1.22
C PHE A 27 1.13 7.68 1.33
N SER A 28 1.86 6.57 1.26
CA SER A 28 1.33 5.25 1.63
C SER A 28 1.43 5.07 3.14
N LEU A 29 0.30 4.80 3.79
CA LEU A 29 0.18 4.42 5.18
C LEU A 29 -0.07 2.90 5.25
N CYS A 30 0.76 2.19 6.00
CA CYS A 30 0.53 0.78 6.33
C CYS A 30 -0.29 0.73 7.63
N GLU A 31 -1.54 0.30 7.54
CA GLU A 31 -2.42 0.17 8.70
C GLU A 31 -1.91 -0.91 9.67
N ARG A 32 -1.26 -1.96 9.14
CA ARG A 32 -0.62 -2.98 9.98
C ARG A 32 0.53 -2.42 10.83
N GLY A 33 1.28 -1.45 10.32
CA GLY A 33 2.33 -0.74 11.06
C GLY A 33 1.82 0.18 12.16
N LEU A 34 0.50 0.41 12.26
CA LEU A 34 -0.11 1.12 13.39
C LEU A 34 -0.22 0.21 14.62
N SER A 35 -0.58 -1.05 14.40
CA SER A 35 -0.79 -2.04 15.47
C SER A 35 0.47 -2.83 15.79
N ASP A 36 1.30 -3.12 14.78
CA ASP A 36 2.49 -3.95 14.91
C ASP A 36 3.76 -3.18 14.53
N ARG A 37 4.65 -2.99 15.52
CA ARG A 37 5.90 -2.25 15.37
C ARG A 37 6.93 -2.95 14.47
N ALA A 38 6.72 -4.23 14.13
CA ALA A 38 7.55 -4.93 13.15
C ALA A 38 7.38 -4.34 11.73
N TYR A 39 6.28 -3.61 11.48
CA TYR A 39 5.99 -2.98 10.20
C TYR A 39 6.13 -1.46 10.28
N ALA A 40 6.73 -0.85 9.26
CA ALA A 40 6.81 0.60 9.17
C ALA A 40 5.43 1.19 8.87
N LYS A 41 4.93 2.08 9.75
CA LYS A 41 3.69 2.86 9.53
C LYS A 41 3.69 3.58 8.18
N TYR A 42 4.83 4.13 7.78
CA TYR A 42 5.03 4.75 6.47
C TYR A 42 6.15 4.01 5.73
N PRO A 43 5.84 2.97 4.94
CA PRO A 43 6.84 2.23 4.21
C PRO A 43 7.50 3.10 3.14
N ARG A 44 8.79 2.87 2.88
CA ARG A 44 9.49 3.50 1.75
C ARG A 44 9.09 2.81 0.46
N ILE A 45 8.48 3.57 -0.44
CA ILE A 45 7.92 3.11 -1.70
C ILE A 45 8.89 3.35 -2.87
N PRO A 46 8.94 2.47 -3.88
CA PRO A 46 8.09 1.29 -4.06
C PRO A 46 8.53 0.10 -3.18
N VAL A 47 7.56 -0.58 -2.54
CA VAL A 47 7.83 -1.73 -1.68
C VAL A 47 8.00 -2.97 -2.54
N ILE A 48 9.20 -3.54 -2.57
CA ILE A 48 9.52 -4.74 -3.34
C ILE A 48 9.46 -6.04 -2.52
N ARG A 49 9.52 -5.94 -1.19
CA ARG A 49 9.36 -7.07 -0.27
C ARG A 49 8.63 -6.61 1.00
N CYS A 50 7.59 -7.34 1.38
CA CYS A 50 6.89 -7.15 2.64
C CYS A 50 6.47 -8.53 3.17
N ALA A 51 6.93 -8.90 4.37
CA ALA A 51 6.56 -10.17 5.00
C ALA A 51 5.09 -10.22 5.43
N GLY A 52 4.45 -9.04 5.52
CA GLY A 52 3.06 -8.88 5.87
C GLY A 52 2.20 -8.38 4.73
N PHE A 53 2.63 -8.61 3.49
CA PHE A 53 1.81 -8.35 2.31
C PHE A 53 0.59 -9.27 2.35
N ASP A 54 -0.58 -8.66 2.21
CA ASP A 54 -1.86 -9.34 2.10
C ASP A 54 -2.49 -8.81 0.82
N GLU A 55 -2.69 -9.67 -0.18
CA GLU A 55 -3.24 -9.24 -1.45
C GLU A 55 -4.69 -8.83 -1.23
N ARG A 56 -5.06 -7.60 -1.65
CA ARG A 56 -6.46 -7.25 -1.79
C ARG A 56 -7.02 -8.25 -2.77
N SER A 57 -7.98 -9.06 -2.32
CA SER A 57 -8.78 -9.92 -3.18
C SER A 57 -9.56 -9.03 -4.15
N ASP A 58 -8.87 -8.53 -5.16
CA ASP A 58 -9.43 -7.88 -6.32
C ASP A 58 -9.93 -9.01 -7.21
N ASP A 59 -11.11 -9.51 -6.87
CA ASP A 59 -11.98 -10.28 -7.77
C ASP A 59 -12.48 -9.39 -8.94
N ASP A 60 -12.12 -8.10 -9.00
CA ASP A 60 -12.54 -7.16 -10.05
C ASP A 60 -11.81 -7.33 -11.40
N GLY A 61 -11.37 -8.55 -11.71
CA GLY A 61 -10.95 -8.94 -13.05
C GLY A 61 -12.12 -9.16 -14.01
N THR A 62 -13.25 -8.44 -13.89
CA THR A 62 -14.33 -8.51 -14.90
C THR A 62 -14.21 -7.33 -15.87
N PRO A 63 -13.61 -7.53 -17.06
CA PRO A 63 -14.01 -6.72 -18.20
C PRO A 63 -15.45 -7.13 -18.57
N GLY A 64 -16.41 -6.23 -18.33
CA GLY A 64 -17.73 -6.26 -18.97
C GLY A 64 -17.69 -5.59 -20.33
#